data_AF-A0A0D2IJF3-F1
#
_entry.id   AF-A0A0D2IJF3-F1
#
_cell.length_a   1.000
_cell.length_b   1.000
_cell.length_c   1.000
_cell.angle_alpha   90.00
_cell.angle_beta   90.00
_cell.angle_gamma   90.00
#
_symmetry.space_group_name_H-M   'P 1'
#
loop_
_entity.id
_entity.type
_entity.pdbx_description
1 polymer ?
#
loop_
_entity_poly.entity_id
_entity_poly.type
_entity_poly.pdbx_seq_one_letter_code
_entity_poly.pdbx_strand_id
1 'polypeptide(L)'
;MENHIKALIIHWQDVCYAWDVVNEALASNGSFLSGAWTTIGPEYFFLAYQFAQEAVEATGKDIKLYYNDYGIEDTGNKTQATYSLVEELQARDIRINDTSLKSHFKVGGTPRSAKESLGT
;
A
#
# COMPACT_ATOMS: atom_id res chain seq x y z
N MET A 1 11.83 7.68 -8.83
CA MET A 1 10.80 6.71 -8.38
C MET A 1 10.71 5.55 -9.36
N GLU A 2 10.29 5.76 -10.61
CA GLU A 2 10.14 4.70 -11.63
C GLU A 2 11.35 3.77 -11.73
N ASN A 3 12.54 4.31 -12.03
CA ASN A 3 13.75 3.50 -12.19
C ASN A 3 14.07 2.67 -10.93
N HIS A 4 13.82 3.22 -9.74
CA HIS A 4 14.05 2.52 -8.48
C HIS A 4 13.10 1.32 -8.33
N ILE A 5 11.80 1.53 -8.56
CA ILE A 5 10.77 0.48 -8.45
C ILE A 5 11.02 -0.63 -9.49
N LYS A 6 11.18 -0.26 -10.77
CA LYS A 6 11.39 -1.22 -11.86
C LYS A 6 12.66 -2.04 -11.65
N ALA A 7 13.78 -1.39 -11.31
CA ALA A 7 15.05 -2.09 -11.11
C ALA A 7 14.98 -3.12 -9.97
N LEU A 8 14.34 -2.78 -8.84
CA LEU A 8 14.25 -3.70 -7.70
C LEU A 8 13.31 -4.88 -7.95
N ILE A 9 12.14 -4.65 -8.55
CA ILE A 9 11.20 -5.73 -8.88
C ILE A 9 11.86 -6.71 -9.86
N ILE A 10 12.51 -6.20 -10.92
CA ILE A 10 13.19 -7.05 -11.91
C ILE A 10 14.34 -7.83 -11.25
N HIS A 11 15.13 -7.17 -10.40
CA HIS A 11 16.28 -7.81 -9.76
C HIS A 11 15.87 -8.96 -8.84
N TRP A 12 14.76 -8.83 -8.11
CA TRP A 12 14.28 -9.81 -7.12
C TRP A 12 13.09 -10.65 -7.59
N GLN A 13 12.79 -10.67 -8.89
CA GLN A 13 11.58 -11.28 -9.46
C GLN A 13 11.39 -12.78 -9.15
N ASP A 14 12.48 -13.51 -8.92
CA ASP A 14 12.43 -14.96 -8.65
C ASP A 14 12.40 -15.30 -7.15
N VAL A 15 12.50 -14.31 -6.26
CA VAL A 15 12.54 -14.53 -4.81
C VAL A 15 11.37 -13.89 -4.06
N CYS A 16 10.86 -12.76 -4.53
CA CYS A 16 9.80 -12.01 -3.85
C CYS A 16 8.42 -12.50 -4.31
N TYR A 17 7.65 -13.07 -3.38
CA TYR A 17 6.23 -13.36 -3.58
C TYR A 17 5.37 -12.09 -3.70
N ALA A 18 5.71 -11.07 -2.92
CA ALA A 18 4.95 -9.83 -2.80
C ALA A 18 5.87 -8.64 -2.54
N TRP A 19 5.36 -7.43 -2.83
CA TRP A 19 5.96 -6.15 -2.52
C TRP A 19 4.98 -5.25 -1.77
N ASP A 20 5.45 -4.67 -0.67
CA ASP A 20 4.86 -3.45 -0.12
C ASP A 20 5.31 -2.29 -1.02
N VAL A 21 4.49 -1.90 -1.99
CA VAL A 21 4.86 -0.89 -3.01
C VAL A 21 5.02 0.49 -2.37
N VAL A 22 4.08 0.82 -1.47
CA VAL A 22 4.13 2.02 -0.64
C VAL A 22 3.88 1.60 0.81
N ASN A 23 4.69 2.14 1.72
CA ASN A 23 4.64 1.85 3.15
C ASN A 23 4.37 3.15 3.92
N GLU A 24 3.35 3.15 4.76
CA GLU A 24 3.01 4.24 5.69
C GLU A 24 2.85 5.62 5.02
N ALA A 25 2.04 5.70 3.96
CA ALA A 25 1.86 6.95 3.22
C ALA A 25 1.04 8.00 3.98
N LEU A 26 0.23 7.57 4.96
CA LEU A 26 -0.82 8.39 5.56
C LEU A 26 -0.56 8.69 7.04
N ALA A 27 -0.87 9.92 7.43
CA ALA A 27 -0.95 10.35 8.81
C ALA A 27 -2.27 9.87 9.44
N SER A 28 -2.39 9.98 10.77
CA SER A 28 -3.58 9.54 11.52
C SER A 28 -4.87 10.25 11.11
N ASN A 29 -4.78 11.49 10.60
CA ASN A 29 -5.90 12.27 10.09
C ASN A 29 -6.26 11.94 8.62
N GLY A 30 -5.56 11.01 7.97
CA GLY A 30 -5.78 10.62 6.57
C GLY A 30 -5.08 11.49 5.53
N SER A 31 -4.30 12.51 5.92
CA SER A 31 -3.47 13.27 4.96
C SER A 31 -2.17 12.53 4.63
N PHE A 32 -1.60 12.76 3.45
CA PHE A 32 -0.29 12.24 3.09
C PHE A 32 0.82 12.76 4.02
N LEU A 33 1.70 11.86 4.44
CA LEU A 33 2.95 12.19 5.13
C LEU A 33 3.98 12.73 4.13
N SER A 34 4.88 13.58 4.62
CA SER A 34 6.05 14.00 3.83
C SER A 34 7.11 12.90 3.83
N GLY A 35 7.73 12.69 2.68
CA GLY A 35 8.83 11.76 2.46
C GLY A 35 9.66 12.09 1.22
N ALA A 36 10.48 11.14 0.76
CA ALA A 36 11.38 11.31 -0.37
C ALA A 36 10.67 11.69 -1.69
N TRP A 37 9.39 11.35 -1.82
CA TRP A 37 8.59 11.58 -3.03
C TRP A 37 7.62 12.77 -2.91
N THR A 38 7.71 13.57 -1.83
CA THR A 38 6.81 14.72 -1.60
C THR A 38 6.80 15.72 -2.74
N THR A 39 7.92 15.86 -3.47
CA THR A 39 8.04 16.79 -4.60
C THR A 39 7.12 16.43 -5.78
N ILE A 40 6.68 15.18 -5.88
CA ILE A 40 5.69 14.72 -6.86
C ILE A 40 4.26 15.08 -6.40
N GLY A 41 4.06 15.29 -5.09
CA GLY A 41 2.74 15.40 -4.48
C GLY A 41 2.03 14.05 -4.34
N PRO A 42 0.77 14.03 -3.88
CA PRO A 42 -0.01 12.81 -3.61
C PRO A 42 -0.03 11.78 -4.74
N GLU A 43 0.10 12.25 -5.98
CA GLU A 43 0.13 11.43 -7.19
C GLU A 43 1.28 10.40 -7.21
N TYR A 44 2.32 10.58 -6.37
CA TYR A 44 3.38 9.60 -6.23
C TYR A 44 2.85 8.20 -5.86
N PHE A 45 1.76 8.14 -5.10
CA PHE A 45 1.16 6.88 -4.67
C PHE A 45 0.70 6.06 -5.88
N PHE A 46 -0.11 6.66 -6.75
CA PHE A 46 -0.65 5.99 -7.94
C PHE A 46 0.44 5.65 -8.96
N LEU A 47 1.38 6.59 -9.18
CA LEU A 47 2.52 6.34 -10.05
C LEU A 47 3.40 5.19 -9.56
N ALA A 48 3.61 5.05 -8.25
CA ALA A 48 4.39 3.94 -7.69
C ALA A 48 3.74 2.58 -8.03
N TYR A 49 2.42 2.47 -7.87
CA TYR A 49 1.69 1.26 -8.25
C TYR A 49 1.68 1.02 -9.74
N GLN A 50 1.51 2.06 -10.56
CA GLN A 50 1.58 1.93 -12.01
C GLN A 50 2.95 1.36 -12.44
N PHE A 51 4.05 1.92 -11.93
CA PHE A 51 5.40 1.42 -12.25
C PHE A 51 5.64 0.01 -11.72
N ALA A 52 5.08 -0.34 -10.56
CA ALA A 52 5.17 -1.68 -10.01
C ALA A 52 4.39 -2.71 -10.85
N GLN A 53 3.18 -2.36 -11.28
CA GLN A 53 2.38 -3.17 -12.20
C GLN A 53 3.13 -3.43 -13.50
N GLU A 54 3.62 -2.38 -14.16
CA GLU A 54 4.38 -2.50 -15.42
C GLU A 54 5.61 -3.40 -15.24
N ALA A 55 6.31 -3.27 -14.11
CA ALA A 55 7.47 -4.12 -13.82
C ALA A 55 7.06 -5.58 -13.64
N VAL A 56 6.02 -5.86 -12.84
CA VAL A 56 5.53 -7.23 -12.59
C VAL A 56 5.05 -7.88 -13.89
N GLU A 57 4.30 -7.16 -14.72
CA GLU A 57 3.85 -7.65 -16.03
C GLU A 57 5.03 -8.02 -16.93
N ALA A 58 6.09 -7.21 -16.96
CA ALA A 58 7.30 -7.50 -17.73
C ALA A 58 8.05 -8.76 -17.28
N THR A 59 7.90 -9.16 -16.00
CA THR A 59 8.50 -10.42 -15.49
C THR A 59 7.72 -11.67 -15.91
N GLY A 60 6.43 -11.53 -16.26
CA GLY A 60 5.53 -12.66 -16.47
C GLY A 60 5.22 -13.48 -15.21
N LYS A 61 5.55 -12.98 -14.02
CA LYS A 61 5.33 -13.65 -12.73
C LYS A 61 4.07 -13.14 -12.05
N ASP A 62 3.51 -13.95 -11.16
CA ASP A 62 2.41 -13.53 -10.29
C ASP A 62 2.92 -12.96 -8.96
N ILE A 63 3.63 -11.84 -9.04
CA ILE A 63 4.10 -11.09 -7.86
C ILE A 63 2.98 -10.18 -7.36
N LYS A 64 2.70 -10.22 -6.06
CA LYS A 64 1.60 -9.47 -5.45
C LYS A 64 2.01 -8.06 -5.03
N LEU A 65 1.13 -7.07 -5.22
CA LEU A 65 1.37 -5.66 -4.87
C LEU A 65 0.48 -5.25 -3.69
N TYR A 66 1.10 -4.80 -2.60
CA TYR A 66 0.44 -4.46 -1.33
C TYR A 66 0.67 -3.00 -0.93
N TYR A 67 -0.33 -2.42 -0.26
CA TYR A 67 -0.16 -1.22 0.57
C TYR A 67 0.04 -1.63 2.02
N ASN A 68 1.09 -1.14 2.71
CA ASN A 68 1.37 -1.53 4.09
C ASN A 68 1.24 -0.37 5.08
N ASP A 69 0.27 -0.51 5.97
CA ASP A 69 -0.30 0.43 6.95
C ASP A 69 -0.20 0.09 8.45
N TYR A 70 0.22 0.96 9.37
CA TYR A 70 -0.21 0.87 10.77
C TYR A 70 -1.40 1.80 11.06
N GLY A 71 -2.19 1.46 12.07
CA GLY A 71 -3.31 2.28 12.50
C GLY A 71 -4.47 2.28 11.50
N ILE A 72 -4.51 1.25 10.64
CA ILE A 72 -5.60 0.97 9.70
C ILE A 72 -6.37 -0.30 10.10
N GLU A 73 -6.05 -0.84 11.28
CA GLU A 73 -6.73 -1.95 11.94
C GLU A 73 -7.99 -1.52 12.71
N ASP A 74 -8.24 -0.22 12.84
CA ASP A 74 -9.42 0.33 13.50
C ASP A 74 -10.21 1.20 12.51
N THR A 75 -11.48 1.44 12.78
CA THR A 75 -12.25 2.41 12.01
C THR A 75 -11.76 3.84 12.30
N GLY A 76 -11.56 4.65 11.26
CA GLY A 76 -11.09 6.03 11.42
C GLY A 76 -10.66 6.71 10.13
N ASN A 77 -10.20 7.96 10.24
CA ASN A 77 -9.85 8.78 9.08
C ASN A 77 -8.74 8.15 8.22
N LYS A 78 -7.72 7.55 8.85
CA LYS A 78 -6.63 6.89 8.14
C LYS A 78 -7.09 5.67 7.35
N THR A 79 -7.96 4.85 7.95
CA THR A 79 -8.57 3.68 7.31
C THR A 79 -9.48 4.10 6.16
N GLN A 80 -10.30 5.14 6.34
CA GLN A 80 -11.15 5.69 5.27
C GLN A 80 -10.32 6.25 4.12
N ALA A 81 -9.25 6.97 4.41
CA ALA A 81 -8.32 7.46 3.39
C ALA A 81 -7.65 6.31 2.64
N THR A 82 -7.28 5.23 3.34
CA THR A 82 -6.75 4.01 2.73
C THR A 82 -7.77 3.37 1.77
N TYR A 83 -9.03 3.23 2.18
CA TYR A 83 -10.09 2.76 1.29
C TYR A 83 -10.22 3.63 0.04
N SER A 84 -10.23 4.96 0.19
CA SER A 84 -10.31 5.87 -0.96
C SER A 84 -9.13 5.74 -1.92
N LEU A 85 -7.91 5.50 -1.42
CA LEU A 85 -6.75 5.24 -2.28
C LEU A 85 -6.88 3.92 -3.07
N VAL A 86 -7.41 2.87 -2.42
CA VAL A 86 -7.65 1.57 -3.08
C VAL A 86 -8.74 1.70 -4.14
N GLU A 87 -9.85 2.37 -3.83
CA GLU A 87 -10.93 2.64 -4.80
C GLU A 87 -10.41 3.46 -5.99
N GLU A 88 -9.56 4.44 -5.74
CA GLU A 88 -8.99 5.26 -6.80
C GLU A 88 -7.98 4.49 -7.67
N LEU A 89 -7.17 3.59 -7.10
CA LEU A 89 -6.35 2.65 -7.89
C LEU A 89 -7.21 1.79 -8.80
N GLN A 90 -8.28 1.21 -8.27
CA GLN A 90 -9.22 0.38 -9.03
C GLN A 90 -9.93 1.17 -10.14
N ALA A 91 -10.36 2.40 -9.85
CA ALA A 91 -10.99 3.29 -10.82
C ALA A 91 -10.04 3.68 -11.98
N ARG A 92 -8.74 3.69 -11.72
CA ARG A 92 -7.68 3.97 -12.70
C ARG A 92 -7.15 2.72 -13.43
N ASP A 93 -7.72 1.54 -13.17
CA ASP A 93 -7.24 0.24 -13.68
C ASP A 93 -5.79 -0.06 -13.29
N ILE A 94 -5.37 0.39 -12.10
CA ILE A 94 -4.04 0.15 -11.54
C ILE A 94 -4.13 -1.00 -10.51
N ARG A 95 -3.32 -2.03 -10.72
CA ARG A 95 -3.28 -3.24 -9.91
C ARG A 95 -2.85 -2.96 -8.47
N ILE A 96 -3.72 -3.33 -7.53
CA ILE A 96 -3.40 -3.59 -6.12
C ILE A 96 -4.00 -4.94 -5.73
N ASN A 97 -3.21 -5.78 -5.08
CA ASN A 97 -3.66 -7.11 -4.68
C ASN A 97 -4.29 -7.11 -3.29
N ASP A 98 -3.75 -6.36 -2.34
CA ASP A 98 -4.30 -6.28 -0.98
C ASP A 98 -3.78 -5.05 -0.21
N THR A 99 -4.36 -4.82 0.96
CA THR A 99 -3.85 -3.89 1.99
C THR A 99 -3.39 -4.68 3.22
N SER A 100 -2.12 -4.54 3.58
CA SER A 100 -1.51 -5.18 4.75
C SER A 100 -1.70 -4.36 6.02
N LEU A 101 -2.15 -5.03 7.08
CA LEU A 101 -2.28 -4.49 8.44
C LEU A 101 -1.01 -4.80 9.25
N LYS A 102 -0.23 -3.80 9.64
CA LYS A 102 1.00 -4.01 10.44
C LYS A 102 0.75 -4.63 11.80
N SER A 103 -0.44 -4.40 12.36
CA SER A 103 -0.91 -4.99 13.62
C SER A 103 -0.05 -4.59 14.83
N HIS A 104 0.45 -3.35 14.85
CA HIS A 104 1.18 -2.81 16.00
C HIS A 104 0.21 -2.34 17.10
N PHE A 105 -0.20 -3.27 17.96
CA PHE A 105 -1.11 -2.99 19.07
C PHE A 105 -0.39 -2.70 20.39
N LYS A 106 -1.01 -1.85 21.22
CA LYS A 106 -0.63 -1.70 22.63
C LYS A 106 -1.23 -2.86 23.44
N VAL A 107 -0.56 -3.25 24.52
CA VAL A 107 -1.11 -4.24 25.47
C VAL A 107 -2.48 -3.77 25.95
N GLY A 108 -3.50 -4.62 25.77
CA GLY A 108 -4.90 -4.31 26.11
C GLY A 108 -5.69 -3.56 25.02
N GLY A 109 -5.05 -3.18 23.91
CA GLY A 109 -5.67 -2.51 22.75
C GLY A 109 -5.77 -3.39 21.50
N THR A 110 -5.61 -4.71 21.63
CA THR A 110 -5.79 -5.64 20.53
C THR A 110 -7.29 -5.90 20.29
N PRO A 111 -7.78 -5.85 19.04
CA PRO A 111 -9.15 -6.22 18.71
C PRO A 111 -9.46 -7.65 19.17
N ARG A 112 -10.69 -7.93 19.60
CA ARG A 112 -11.08 -9.31 19.99
C ARG A 112 -11.22 -10.22 18.78
N SER A 113 -11.43 -9.64 17.60
CA SER A 113 -11.53 -10.36 16.33
C SER A 113 -11.15 -9.46 15.15
N ALA A 114 -10.78 -10.09 14.03
CA ALA A 114 -10.55 -9.37 12.76
C ALA A 114 -11.82 -8.64 12.26
N LYS A 115 -13.02 -9.15 12.57
CA LYS A 115 -14.30 -8.53 12.22
C LYS A 115 -14.51 -7.19 12.90
N GLU A 116 -14.23 -7.14 14.20
CA GLU A 116 -14.27 -5.91 15.00
C GLU A 116 -13.29 -4.86 14.46
N SER A 117 -12.08 -5.31 14.12
CA SER A 117 -11.01 -4.49 13.52
C SER A 117 -11.43 -3.88 12.17
N LEU A 118 -12.02 -4.69 11.29
CA LEU A 118 -12.40 -4.28 9.93
C LEU A 118 -13.78 -3.58 9.84
N GLY A 119 -14.50 -3.46 10.96
CA GLY A 119 -15.83 -2.84 10.99
C GLY A 119 -16.91 -3.63 10.22
N THR A 120 -16.75 -4.95 10.09
CA THR A 120 -17.64 -5.88 9.35
C THR A 120 -18.15 -7.01 10.22
#